data_AF-A0A943HXT9-F1
#
_entry.id   AF-A0A943HXT9-F1
#
_cell.length_a   1.000
_cell.length_b   1.000
_cell.length_c   1.000
_cell.angle_alpha   90.00
_cell.angle_beta   90.00
_cell.angle_gamma   90.00
#
_symmetry.space_group_name_H-M   'P 1'
#
loop_
_entity.id
_entity.type
_entity.pdbx_description
1 polymer ?
#
loop_
_entity_poly.entity_id
_entity_poly.type
_entity_poly.pdbx_seq_one_letter_code
_entity_poly.pdbx_strand_id
1 'polypeptide(L)' 'AEIVCSTGMGSTSNLQRRLSVGYSRAGRIMDLLEAKGIVGPPNGSKPREVLVDSVELETIRAFEENDG' A
#
# COMPACT_ATOMS: atom_id res chain seq x y z
N ALA A 1 -3.19 -3.67 -0.73
CA ALA A 1 -2.33 -3.37 0.44
C ALA A 1 -1.26 -4.45 0.60
N GLU A 2 -1.64 -5.72 0.60
CA GLU A 2 -0.77 -6.91 0.64
C GLU A 2 0.47 -6.88 -0.29
N ILE A 3 0.35 -6.40 -1.52
CA ILE A 3 1.48 -6.34 -2.48
C ILE A 3 2.51 -5.26 -2.13
N VAL A 4 2.09 -4.16 -1.52
CA VAL A 4 3.00 -3.07 -1.11
C VAL A 4 3.77 -3.47 0.14
N CYS A 5 3.06 -4.08 1.10
CA CYS A 5 3.66 -4.54 2.35
C CYS A 5 4.59 -5.74 2.14
N SER A 6 4.28 -6.67 1.23
CA SER A 6 5.16 -7.82 0.94
C SER A 6 6.43 -7.47 0.17
N THR A 7 6.49 -6.33 -0.54
CA THR A 7 7.66 -5.90 -1.31
C THR A 7 8.52 -4.85 -0.60
N GLY A 8 8.04 -4.30 0.52
CA GLY A 8 8.71 -3.24 1.28
C GLY A 8 8.90 -1.91 0.51
N MET A 9 8.32 -1.78 -0.69
CA MET A 9 8.51 -0.61 -1.56
C MET A 9 7.19 -0.16 -2.19
N GLY A 10 6.70 1.01 -1.77
CA GLY A 10 5.49 1.64 -2.30
C GLY A 10 5.73 2.42 -3.60
N SER A 11 6.03 1.75 -4.71
CA SER A 11 6.15 2.41 -6.03
C SER A 11 4.94 2.14 -6.93
N THR A 12 4.39 3.20 -7.53
CA THR A 12 3.23 3.12 -8.43
C THR A 12 3.45 2.15 -9.61
N SER A 13 4.66 2.11 -10.18
CA SER A 13 5.02 1.18 -11.25
C SER A 13 5.05 -0.29 -10.84
N ASN A 14 5.29 -0.60 -9.56
CA ASN A 14 5.18 -1.96 -9.04
C ASN A 14 3.71 -2.38 -8.94
N LEU A 15 2.84 -1.51 -8.41
CA LEU A 15 1.39 -1.75 -8.35
C LEU A 15 0.80 -1.95 -9.75
N GLN A 16 1.19 -1.13 -10.72
CA GLN A 16 0.72 -1.26 -12.11
C GLN A 16 0.95 -2.67 -12.67
N ARG A 17 2.16 -3.23 -12.47
CA ARG A 17 2.55 -4.54 -12.99
C ARG A 17 1.92 -5.69 -12.22
N ARG A 18 1.86 -5.59 -10.88
CA ARG A 18 1.35 -6.68 -10.02
C ARG A 18 -0.17 -6.79 -10.02
N LEU A 19 -0.87 -5.66 -10.13
CA LEU A 19 -2.33 -5.60 -10.15
C LEU A 19 -2.90 -5.46 -11.57
N SER A 20 -2.03 -5.40 -12.59
CA SER A 20 -2.40 -5.13 -13.99
C SER A 20 -3.31 -3.90 -14.14
N VAL A 21 -3.00 -2.83 -13.38
CA VAL A 21 -3.79 -1.58 -13.36
C VAL A 21 -3.06 -0.44 -14.08
N GLY A 22 -3.84 0.47 -14.66
CA GLY A 22 -3.31 1.71 -15.24
C GLY A 22 -2.73 2.67 -14.18
N TYR A 23 -1.88 3.60 -14.62
CA TYR A 23 -1.14 4.54 -13.76
C TYR A 23 -2.05 5.31 -12.78
N SER A 24 -3.16 5.89 -13.26
CA SER A 24 -4.09 6.67 -12.44
C SER A 24 -4.77 5.82 -11.35
N ARG A 25 -4.96 4.52 -11.58
CA ARG A 25 -5.52 3.61 -10.58
C ARG A 25 -4.45 3.22 -9.55
N ALA A 26 -3.21 2.99 -9.97
CA ALA A 26 -2.09 2.75 -9.05
C ALA A 26 -1.82 3.97 -8.14
N GLY A 27 -1.88 5.19 -8.67
CA GLY A 27 -1.76 6.42 -7.90
C GLY A 27 -2.81 6.51 -6.79
N ARG A 28 -4.09 6.33 -7.13
CA ARG A 28 -5.18 6.31 -6.15
C ARG A 28 -5.01 5.26 -5.06
N ILE A 29 -4.48 4.08 -5.40
CA ILE A 29 -4.19 3.05 -4.40
C ILE A 29 -3.10 3.52 -3.45
N MET A 30 -2.04 4.17 -3.94
CA MET A 30 -0.98 4.74 -3.08
C MET A 30 -1.51 5.83 -2.16
N ASP A 31 -2.39 6.70 -2.64
CA ASP A 31 -3.01 7.76 -1.83
C ASP A 31 -3.93 7.16 -0.75
N LEU A 32 -4.68 6.11 -1.07
CA LEU A 32 -5.49 5.37 -0.08
C LEU A 32 -4.62 4.67 0.97
N LEU A 33 -3.47 4.14 0.58
CA LEU A 33 -2.52 3.53 1.52
C LEU A 33 -1.88 4.60 2.43
N GLU A 34 -1.59 5.78 1.91
CA GLU A 34 -1.09 6.91 2.70
C GLU A 34 -2.14 7.40 3.70
N ALA A 35 -3.39 7.57 3.25
CA ALA A 35 -4.50 7.98 4.12
C ALA A 35 -4.77 6.98 5.26
N LYS A 36 -4.44 5.70 5.03
CA LYS A 36 -4.52 4.63 6.03
C LYS A 36 -3.24 4.49 6.88
N GLY A 37 -2.23 5.33 6.68
CA GLY A 37 -0.96 5.27 7.40
C GLY A 37 -0.06 4.09 7.01
N ILE A 38 -0.35 3.36 5.94
CA ILE A 38 0.39 2.16 5.50
C ILE A 38 1.67 2.55 4.76
N VAL A 39 1.65 3.66 4.03
CA VAL A 39 2.82 4.22 3.34
C VAL A 39 3.02 5.68 3.73
N GLY A 40 4.27 6.12 3.73
CA GLY A 40 4.63 7.51 3.97
C GLY A 40 4.25 8.44 2.81
N PRO A 41 4.47 9.75 2.98
CA PRO A 41 4.14 10.76 1.97
C PRO A 41 4.95 10.58 0.67
N PRO A 42 4.53 11.22 -0.44
CA PRO A 42 5.29 11.22 -1.69
C PRO A 42 6.71 11.79 -1.49
N ASN A 43 7.72 11.09 -2.02
CA ASN A 43 9.11 11.54 -2.01
C ASN A 43 9.65 11.69 -3.45
N GLY A 44 9.10 12.67 -4.18
CA GLY A 44 9.44 12.92 -5.57
C GLY A 44 9.21 11.68 -6.45
N SER A 45 10.25 11.26 -7.18
CA SER A 45 10.23 10.06 -8.03
C SER A 45 10.58 8.76 -7.31
N LYS A 46 10.97 8.82 -6.02
CA LYS A 46 11.35 7.64 -5.25
C LYS A 46 10.12 6.86 -4.77
N PRO A 47 10.25 5.54 -4.53
CA PRO A 47 9.21 4.76 -3.87
C PRO A 47 8.83 5.38 -2.52
N ARG A 48 7.55 5.35 -2.16
CA ARG A 48 7.10 5.74 -0.82
C ARG A 48 7.58 4.70 0.19
N GLU A 49 7.99 5.18 1.35
CA GLU A 49 8.34 4.33 2.49
C GLU A 49 7.11 3.55 2.93
N VAL A 50 7.28 2.26 3.24
CA VAL A 50 6.20 1.43 3.79
C VAL A 50 6.33 1.50 5.30
N LEU A 51 5.28 2.00 5.96
CA LEU A 51 5.26 2.24 7.40
C LEU A 51 4.67 1.05 8.17
N VAL A 52 3.84 0.25 7.50
CA VAL A 52 3.14 -0.90 8.08
C VAL A 52 3.56 -2.14 7.31
N ASP A 53 4.13 -3.12 8.01
CA ASP A 53 4.54 -4.38 7.41
C ASP A 53 3.34 -5.30 7.11
N SER A 54 3.56 -6.40 6.40
CA SER A 54 2.48 -7.31 6.01
C SER A 54 1.80 -7.98 7.21
N VAL A 55 2.50 -8.10 8.34
CA VAL A 55 2.02 -8.77 9.55
C VAL A 55 1.06 -7.85 10.32
N GLU A 56 1.41 -6.57 10.46
CA GLU A 56 0.50 -5.56 11.03
C GLU A 56 -0.76 -5.39 10.17
N LEU A 57 -0.66 -5.53 8.85
CA LEU A 57 -1.80 -5.40 7.96
C LEU A 57 -2.79 -6.57 8.08
N GLU A 58 -2.29 -7.79 8.23
CA GLU A 58 -3.12 -8.96 8.57
C GLU A 58 -3.76 -8.81 9.96
N THR A 59 -3.02 -8.25 10.91
CA THR A 59 -3.52 -7.98 12.27
C THR A 59 -4.68 -6.99 12.23
N ILE A 60 -4.56 -5.85 11.55
CA ILE A 60 -5.64 -4.87 11.39
C ILE A 60 -6.87 -5.49 10.72
N ARG A 61 -6.68 -6.29 9.66
CA ARG A 61 -7.79 -6.99 8.98
C ARG A 61 -8.49 -7.99 9.89
N ALA A 62 -7.73 -8.76 10.66
CA ALA A 62 -8.29 -9.72 11.59
C ALA A 62 -9.12 -9.02 12.69
N PHE A 63 -8.74 -7.81 13.10
CA PHE A 63 -9.55 -7.01 14.02
C PHE A 63 -10.82 -6.48 13.36
N GLU A 64 -10.73 -5.92 12.14
CA GLU A 64 -11.92 -5.43 11.39
C GLU A 64 -12.94 -6.54 11.08
N GLU A 65 -12.50 -7.78 10.83
CA GLU A 65 -13.37 -8.93 10.56
C GLU A 65 -14.03 -9.53 11.81
N ASN A 66 -13.47 -9.31 13.00
CA ASN A 66 -14.04 -9.82 14.26
C ASN A 66 -15.03 -8.86 14.93
N ASP A 67 -15.02 -7.58 14.57
CA ASP A 67 -15.95 -6.55 15.07
C ASP A 67 -17.21 -6.38 14.20
N GLY A 68 -17.42 -7.27 13.20
CA GLY A 68 -18.52 -7.24 12.22
C GLY A 68 -19.62 -8.28 12.45
#